data_AF-A0A848V158-F1
#
_entry.id   AF-A0A848V158-F1
#
_cell.length_a   1.000
_cell.length_b   1.000
_cell.length_c   1.000
_cell.angle_alpha   90.00
_cell.angle_beta   90.00
_cell.angle_gamma   90.00
#
_symmetry.space_group_name_H-M   'P 1'
#
loop_
_entity.id
_entity.type
_entity.pdbx_description
1 polymer ?
#
loop_
_entity_poly.entity_id
_entity_poly.type
_entity_poly.pdbx_seq_one_letter_code
_entity_poly.pdbx_strand_id
1 'polypeptide(L)'
;KVPSGGTPGDAEDWIVKELQTRIPALIKYYETREFRKAMAETRAIWAAGNEYLTQAAPWTHYKTDIDQAAVGVRTGLNLVALFGIIAQPIIPDAAAKILDAIGVPAENRTWSFGDYSGIPALIDALPIGLEVSAPELLFTKIEDDDVAKWTEQFGGSD
;
A
#
# COMPACT_ATOMS: atom_id res chain seq x y z
N LYS A 1 10.45 -9.49 -10.48
CA LYS A 1 11.59 -9.02 -9.66
C LYS A 1 11.52 -7.52 -9.42
N VAL A 2 11.97 -7.06 -8.25
CA VAL A 2 12.23 -5.64 -7.96
C VAL A 2 13.35 -5.13 -8.88
N PRO A 3 13.13 -4.09 -9.70
CA PRO A 3 14.11 -3.65 -10.69
C PRO A 3 15.21 -2.76 -10.10
N SER A 4 16.42 -2.87 -10.65
CA SER A 4 17.55 -1.96 -10.37
C SER A 4 17.54 -0.74 -11.29
N GLY A 5 18.35 0.26 -10.96
CA GLY A 5 18.62 1.40 -11.85
C GLY A 5 17.77 2.64 -11.55
N GLY A 6 18.12 3.73 -12.23
CA GLY A 6 17.53 5.05 -12.07
C GLY A 6 17.80 5.72 -10.73
N THR A 7 17.40 7.00 -10.64
CA THR A 7 17.48 7.81 -9.42
C THR A 7 16.08 8.36 -9.12
N PRO A 8 15.62 8.35 -7.85
CA PRO A 8 14.39 9.00 -7.44
C PRO A 8 14.30 10.45 -7.93
N GLY A 9 13.12 10.87 -8.36
CA GLY A 9 12.84 12.23 -8.82
C GLY A 9 11.66 12.87 -8.08
N ASP A 10 11.04 13.85 -8.72
CA ASP A 10 9.99 14.68 -8.10
C ASP A 10 8.78 13.87 -7.61
N ALA A 11 8.42 12.80 -8.31
CA ALA A 11 7.31 11.92 -7.93
C ALA A 11 7.61 11.14 -6.64
N GLU A 12 8.85 10.65 -6.51
CA GLU A 12 9.33 9.97 -5.30
C GLU A 12 9.41 10.94 -4.11
N ASP A 13 9.94 12.14 -4.34
CA ASP A 13 9.98 13.20 -3.33
C ASP A 13 8.57 13.59 -2.86
N TRP A 14 7.62 13.64 -3.80
CA TRP A 14 6.23 13.94 -3.49
C TRP A 14 5.59 12.86 -2.61
N ILE A 15 5.70 11.58 -2.97
CA ILE A 15 5.09 10.50 -2.18
C ILE A 15 5.77 10.38 -0.80
N VAL A 16 7.08 10.63 -0.69
CA VAL A 16 7.77 10.67 0.62
C VAL A 16 7.17 11.76 1.51
N LYS A 17 6.91 12.97 0.99
CA LYS A 17 6.29 14.07 1.76
C LYS A 17 4.86 13.71 2.22
N GLU A 18 4.08 13.06 1.34
CA GLU A 18 2.76 12.55 1.70
C GLU A 18 2.87 11.53 2.85
N LEU A 19 3.77 10.55 2.75
CA LEU A 19 3.97 9.54 3.79
C LEU A 19 4.46 10.14 5.12
N GLN A 20 5.35 11.14 5.07
CA GLN A 20 5.84 11.87 6.24
C GLN A 20 4.74 12.60 6.99
N THR A 21 3.66 12.98 6.30
CA THR A 21 2.48 13.60 6.92
C THR A 21 1.51 12.55 7.45
N ARG A 22 1.23 11.53 6.64
CA ARG A 22 0.11 10.60 6.87
C ARG A 22 0.44 9.49 7.86
N ILE A 23 1.65 8.92 7.82
CA ILE A 23 2.04 7.83 8.72
C ILE A 23 2.00 8.29 10.19
N PRO A 24 2.58 9.46 10.57
CA PRO A 24 2.45 9.94 11.94
C PRO A 24 1.01 10.21 12.36
N ALA A 25 0.17 10.73 11.46
CA ALA A 25 -1.25 10.94 11.75
C ALA A 25 -1.99 9.62 11.99
N LEU A 26 -1.75 8.62 11.14
CA LEU A 26 -2.30 7.27 11.28
C LEU A 26 -1.94 6.65 12.62
N ILE A 27 -0.66 6.71 13.00
CA ILE A 27 -0.16 6.19 14.28
C ILE A 27 -0.85 6.91 15.45
N LYS A 28 -0.89 8.24 15.41
CA LYS A 28 -1.59 9.04 16.42
C LYS A 28 -3.05 8.62 16.57
N TYR A 29 -3.77 8.40 15.48
CA TYR A 29 -5.17 7.97 15.53
C TYR A 29 -5.33 6.58 16.15
N TYR A 30 -4.40 5.65 15.92
CA TYR A 30 -4.40 4.37 16.62
C TYR A 30 -4.11 4.52 18.11
N GLU A 31 -3.12 5.32 18.49
CA GLU A 31 -2.75 5.57 19.90
C GLU A 31 -3.89 6.23 20.69
N THR A 32 -4.64 7.16 20.06
CA THR A 32 -5.79 7.83 20.68
C THR A 32 -7.10 7.07 20.53
N ARG A 33 -7.09 5.87 19.93
CA ARG A 33 -8.27 5.02 19.69
C ARG A 33 -9.32 5.67 18.77
N GLU A 34 -8.90 6.60 17.91
CA GLU A 34 -9.73 7.23 16.89
C GLU A 34 -9.82 6.37 15.62
N PHE A 35 -10.32 5.14 15.73
CA PHE A 35 -10.27 4.13 14.66
C PHE A 35 -10.90 4.57 13.34
N ARG A 36 -12.00 5.34 13.37
CA ARG A 36 -12.62 5.85 12.14
C ARG A 36 -11.67 6.78 11.37
N LYS A 37 -10.90 7.60 12.09
CA LYS A 37 -9.89 8.48 11.47
C LYS A 37 -8.69 7.65 11.00
N ALA A 38 -8.26 6.65 11.76
CA ALA A 38 -7.22 5.72 11.33
C ALA A 38 -7.57 5.00 10.01
N MET A 39 -8.81 4.53 9.85
CA MET A 39 -9.27 3.92 8.59
C MET A 39 -9.33 4.93 7.44
N ALA A 40 -9.78 6.16 7.71
CA ALA A 40 -9.79 7.22 6.71
C ALA A 40 -8.37 7.57 6.24
N GLU A 41 -7.42 7.67 7.18
CA GLU A 41 -6.02 7.96 6.89
C GLU A 41 -5.34 6.81 6.15
N THR A 42 -5.66 5.56 6.51
CA THR A 42 -5.20 4.37 5.78
C THR A 42 -5.64 4.44 4.31
N ARG A 43 -6.92 4.75 4.04
CA ARG A 43 -7.40 4.95 2.66
C ARG A 43 -6.74 6.13 1.96
N ALA A 44 -6.41 7.19 2.69
CA ALA A 44 -5.73 8.34 2.12
C ALA A 44 -4.29 8.02 1.70
N ILE A 45 -3.58 7.17 2.45
CA ILE A 45 -2.27 6.63 2.06
C ILE A 45 -2.38 5.78 0.78
N TRP A 46 -3.40 4.91 0.69
CA TRP A 46 -3.65 4.13 -0.54
C TRP A 46 -3.95 5.02 -1.75
N ALA A 47 -4.76 6.06 -1.56
CA ALA A 47 -5.05 7.03 -2.62
C ALA A 47 -3.78 7.76 -3.06
N ALA A 48 -2.91 8.18 -2.12
CA ALA A 48 -1.64 8.83 -2.45
C ALA A 48 -0.71 7.91 -3.27
N GLY A 49 -0.63 6.61 -2.98
CA GLY A 49 0.18 5.72 -3.81
C GLY A 49 -0.40 5.42 -5.19
N ASN A 50 -1.73 5.43 -5.36
CA ASN A 50 -2.35 5.36 -6.70
C ASN A 50 -2.05 6.63 -7.52
N GLU A 51 -2.11 7.78 -6.87
CA GLU A 51 -1.74 9.07 -7.46
C GLU A 51 -0.25 9.10 -7.82
N TYR A 52 0.63 8.57 -6.95
CA TYR A 52 2.04 8.38 -7.25
C TYR A 52 2.25 7.58 -8.54
N LEU A 53 1.61 6.42 -8.68
CA LEU A 53 1.76 5.59 -9.89
C LEU A 53 1.30 6.34 -11.16
N THR A 54 0.29 7.20 -11.03
CA THR A 54 -0.17 8.07 -12.12
C THR A 54 0.87 9.11 -12.49
N GLN A 55 1.47 9.78 -11.50
CA GLN A 55 2.53 10.78 -11.71
C GLN A 55 3.81 10.16 -12.26
N ALA A 56 4.26 9.03 -11.70
CA ALA A 56 5.47 8.33 -12.11
C ALA A 56 5.32 7.64 -13.48
N ALA A 57 4.08 7.35 -13.90
CA ALA A 57 3.70 6.79 -15.21
C ALA A 57 4.68 5.73 -15.78
N PRO A 58 5.05 4.67 -15.02
CA PRO A 58 6.12 3.76 -15.42
C PRO A 58 5.85 3.04 -16.75
N TRP A 59 4.58 2.80 -17.10
CA TRP A 59 4.18 2.22 -18.39
C TRP A 59 4.50 3.12 -19.59
N THR A 60 4.52 4.44 -19.38
CA THR A 60 4.92 5.42 -20.40
C THR A 60 6.43 5.45 -20.49
N HIS A 61 7.12 5.60 -19.35
CA HIS A 61 8.58 5.66 -19.29
C HIS A 61 9.24 4.38 -19.81
N TYR A 62 8.63 3.22 -19.64
CA TYR A 62 9.20 1.95 -20.13
C TYR A 62 9.54 1.98 -21.63
N LYS A 63 8.88 2.84 -22.42
CA LYS A 63 9.12 3.00 -23.85
C LYS A 63 10.26 3.97 -24.19
N THR A 64 10.63 4.86 -23.26
CA THR A 64 11.54 5.99 -23.53
C THR A 64 12.72 6.08 -22.57
N ASP A 65 12.53 5.68 -21.31
CA ASP A 65 13.50 5.70 -20.22
C ASP A 65 13.21 4.53 -19.26
N ILE A 66 13.94 3.42 -19.46
CA ILE A 66 13.76 2.20 -18.67
C ILE A 66 14.19 2.41 -17.21
N ASP A 67 15.17 3.28 -16.96
CA ASP A 67 15.67 3.55 -15.62
C ASP A 67 14.63 4.32 -14.80
N GLN A 68 13.93 5.28 -15.41
CA GLN A 68 12.80 5.95 -14.76
C GLN A 68 11.61 5.02 -14.54
N ALA A 69 11.31 4.15 -15.50
CA ALA A 69 10.28 3.12 -15.31
C ALA A 69 10.65 2.17 -14.16
N ALA A 70 11.92 1.82 -14.01
CA ALA A 70 12.41 0.98 -12.92
C ALA A 70 12.21 1.64 -11.55
N VAL A 71 12.51 2.93 -11.41
CA VAL A 71 12.23 3.70 -10.18
C VAL A 71 10.72 3.67 -9.88
N GLY A 72 9.88 4.00 -10.87
CA GLY A 72 8.43 3.99 -10.76
C GLY A 72 7.86 2.66 -10.22
N VAL A 73 8.32 1.55 -10.81
CA VAL A 73 7.91 0.20 -10.40
C VAL A 73 8.47 -0.16 -9.03
N ARG A 74 9.73 0.16 -8.73
CA ARG A 74 10.37 -0.17 -7.44
C ARG A 74 9.68 0.53 -6.28
N THR A 75 9.41 1.83 -6.41
CA THR A 75 8.63 2.59 -5.41
C THR A 75 7.22 2.04 -5.29
N GLY A 76 6.55 1.73 -6.41
CA GLY A 76 5.22 1.14 -6.40
C GLY A 76 5.15 -0.18 -5.61
N LEU A 77 6.12 -1.09 -5.81
CA LEU A 77 6.21 -2.35 -5.06
C LEU A 77 6.42 -2.12 -3.56
N ASN A 78 7.27 -1.16 -3.20
CA ASN A 78 7.50 -0.76 -1.82
C ASN A 78 6.23 -0.17 -1.16
N LEU A 79 5.45 0.63 -1.90
CA LEU A 79 4.15 1.12 -1.44
C LEU A 79 3.16 -0.03 -1.22
N VAL A 80 3.13 -1.04 -2.09
CA VAL A 80 2.29 -2.24 -1.88
C VAL A 80 2.69 -2.98 -0.60
N ALA A 81 3.99 -3.11 -0.31
CA ALA A 81 4.45 -3.66 0.97
C ALA A 81 3.91 -2.84 2.15
N LEU A 82 4.09 -1.50 2.12
CA LEU A 82 3.55 -0.60 3.14
C LEU A 82 2.02 -0.75 3.29
N PHE A 83 1.28 -0.88 2.18
CA PHE A 83 -0.17 -1.05 2.21
C PHE A 83 -0.57 -2.32 2.93
N GLY A 84 0.14 -3.42 2.69
CA GLY A 84 -0.02 -4.66 3.44
C GLY A 84 0.22 -4.44 4.94
N ILE A 85 1.32 -3.77 5.31
CA ILE A 85 1.66 -3.51 6.73
C ILE A 85 0.56 -2.73 7.45
N ILE A 86 0.07 -1.64 6.84
CA ILE A 86 -0.92 -0.77 7.49
C ILE A 86 -2.33 -1.37 7.48
N ALA A 87 -2.59 -2.35 6.61
CA ALA A 87 -3.86 -3.04 6.50
C ALA A 87 -4.05 -4.14 7.57
N GLN A 88 -2.97 -4.67 8.16
CA GLN A 88 -2.99 -5.75 9.16
C GLN A 88 -4.03 -5.57 10.29
N PRO A 89 -4.14 -4.41 10.96
CA PRO A 89 -5.12 -4.22 12.04
C PRO A 89 -6.58 -4.08 11.59
N ILE A 90 -6.85 -3.99 10.27
CA ILE A 90 -8.20 -3.75 9.72
C ILE A 90 -8.71 -4.99 8.96
N ILE A 91 -7.86 -5.55 8.10
CA ILE A 91 -8.17 -6.64 7.16
C ILE A 91 -7.00 -7.64 7.09
N PRO A 92 -6.74 -8.39 8.19
CA PRO A 92 -5.53 -9.20 8.35
C PRO A 92 -5.33 -10.24 7.23
N ASP A 93 -6.40 -10.87 6.75
CA ASP A 93 -6.30 -11.88 5.69
C ASP A 93 -5.85 -11.28 4.35
N ALA A 94 -6.39 -10.11 3.99
CA ALA A 94 -5.98 -9.41 2.77
C ALA A 94 -4.55 -8.85 2.91
N ALA A 95 -4.19 -8.33 4.08
CA ALA A 95 -2.84 -7.89 4.39
C ALA A 95 -1.82 -9.04 4.25
N ALA A 96 -2.15 -10.23 4.77
CA ALA A 96 -1.31 -11.41 4.64
C ALA A 96 -1.10 -11.79 3.17
N LYS A 97 -2.17 -11.86 2.37
CA LYS A 97 -2.07 -12.14 0.92
C LYS A 97 -1.17 -11.15 0.18
N ILE A 98 -1.28 -9.85 0.49
CA ILE A 98 -0.43 -8.81 -0.11
C ILE A 98 1.04 -9.04 0.27
N LEU A 99 1.31 -9.20 1.57
CA LEU A 99 2.68 -9.31 2.08
C LEU A 99 3.35 -10.62 1.68
N ASP A 100 2.58 -11.72 1.57
CA ASP A 100 3.04 -12.99 1.02
C ASP A 100 3.43 -12.84 -0.45
N ALA A 101 2.58 -12.16 -1.24
CA ALA A 101 2.82 -11.98 -2.67
C ALA A 101 4.05 -11.13 -2.98
N ILE A 102 4.31 -10.11 -2.15
CA ILE A 102 5.51 -9.26 -2.22
C ILE A 102 6.75 -9.95 -1.62
N GLY A 103 6.58 -11.02 -0.84
CA GLY A 103 7.68 -11.77 -0.21
C GLY A 103 8.22 -11.11 1.06
N VAL A 104 7.40 -10.35 1.79
CA VAL A 104 7.78 -9.76 3.08
C VAL A 104 7.67 -10.82 4.17
N PRO A 105 8.76 -11.23 4.85
CA PRO A 105 8.71 -12.28 5.86
C PRO A 105 8.02 -11.80 7.15
N ALA A 106 7.45 -12.71 7.93
CA ALA A 106 6.57 -12.38 9.06
C ALA A 106 7.23 -11.48 10.12
N GLU A 107 8.51 -11.69 10.39
CA GLU A 107 9.34 -10.90 11.31
C GLU A 107 9.51 -9.43 10.87
N ASN A 108 9.33 -9.14 9.57
CA ASN A 108 9.40 -7.80 9.01
C ASN A 108 8.00 -7.17 8.83
N ARG A 109 6.93 -7.83 9.31
CA ARG A 109 5.55 -7.32 9.24
C ARG A 109 5.16 -6.43 10.42
N THR A 110 6.10 -5.64 10.91
CA THR A 110 5.98 -4.89 12.17
C THR A 110 5.77 -3.40 11.97
N TRP A 111 5.23 -2.75 12.99
CA TRP A 111 5.20 -1.30 13.12
C TRP A 111 6.35 -0.83 14.02
N SER A 112 7.07 0.21 13.60
CA SER A 112 7.93 0.96 14.52
C SER A 112 7.18 2.20 14.98
N PHE A 113 6.89 2.29 16.27
CA PHE A 113 6.22 3.43 16.88
C PHE A 113 7.27 4.43 17.39
N GLY A 114 7.16 5.69 16.99
CA GLY A 114 7.92 6.80 17.57
C GLY A 114 9.20 7.22 16.84
N ASP A 115 9.65 6.50 15.81
CA ASP A 115 10.72 6.95 14.91
C ASP A 115 10.20 7.06 13.47
N TYR A 116 10.14 8.30 12.97
CA TYR A 116 9.68 8.65 11.63
C TYR A 116 10.83 8.95 10.66
N SER A 117 12.09 8.90 11.13
CA SER A 117 13.25 9.21 10.30
C SER A 117 13.44 8.19 9.17
N GLY A 118 12.92 6.96 9.34
CA GLY A 118 12.95 5.90 8.34
C GLY A 118 11.90 6.01 7.23
N ILE A 119 10.96 6.95 7.28
CA ILE A 119 9.89 7.06 6.27
C ILE A 119 10.44 7.21 4.83
N PRO A 120 11.46 8.05 4.55
CA PRO A 120 12.01 8.15 3.20
C PRO A 120 12.60 6.84 2.68
N ALA A 121 13.08 5.95 3.55
CA ALA A 121 13.61 4.66 3.14
C ALA A 121 12.51 3.65 2.75
N LEU A 122 11.25 3.91 3.12
CA LEU A 122 10.15 2.98 2.83
C LEU A 122 9.88 2.82 1.33
N ILE A 123 10.23 3.80 0.50
CA ILE A 123 10.04 3.72 -0.96
C ILE A 123 11.11 2.88 -1.67
N ASP A 124 12.15 2.43 -0.96
CA ASP A 124 13.28 1.66 -1.51
C ASP A 124 13.75 0.53 -0.57
N ALA A 125 12.85 0.03 0.30
CA ALA A 125 13.18 -0.96 1.32
C ALA A 125 13.29 -2.40 0.80
N LEU A 126 12.55 -2.75 -0.25
CA LEU A 126 12.59 -4.08 -0.85
C LEU A 126 13.93 -4.34 -1.56
N PRO A 127 14.62 -5.46 -1.29
CA PRO A 127 15.87 -5.79 -1.96
C PRO A 127 15.72 -5.84 -3.48
N ILE A 128 16.65 -5.20 -4.19
CA ILE A 128 16.74 -5.30 -5.64
C ILE A 128 16.88 -6.78 -6.05
N GLY A 129 16.13 -7.18 -7.07
CA GLY A 129 16.12 -8.54 -7.58
C GLY A 129 15.21 -9.50 -6.81
N LEU A 130 14.59 -9.08 -5.69
CA LEU A 130 13.58 -9.87 -4.98
C LEU A 130 12.47 -10.28 -5.94
N GLU A 131 12.13 -11.57 -5.96
CA GLU A 131 11.00 -12.07 -6.72
C GLU A 131 9.70 -11.63 -6.06
N VAL A 132 8.80 -11.08 -6.88
CA VAL A 132 7.46 -10.68 -6.46
C VAL A 132 6.46 -11.43 -7.32
N SER A 133 5.39 -11.89 -6.70
CA SER A 133 4.29 -12.58 -7.37
C SER A 133 3.05 -11.70 -7.37
N ALA A 134 2.18 -11.87 -8.36
CA ALA A 134 0.87 -11.23 -8.33
C ALA A 134 -0.05 -12.04 -7.40
N PRO A 135 -0.69 -11.42 -6.39
CA PRO A 135 -1.67 -12.12 -5.57
C PRO A 135 -2.90 -12.49 -6.42
N GLU A 136 -3.61 -13.53 -5.99
CA GLU A 136 -4.99 -13.76 -6.45
C GLU A 136 -5.88 -12.55 -6.14
N LEU A 137 -7.04 -12.46 -6.80
CA LEU A 137 -8.01 -11.38 -6.59
C LEU A 137 -8.25 -11.14 -5.09
N LEU A 138 -7.87 -9.96 -4.61
CA LEU A 138 -7.91 -9.64 -3.18
C LEU A 138 -9.34 -9.52 -2.65
N PHE A 139 -10.21 -8.88 -3.43
CA PHE A 139 -11.61 -8.65 -3.09
C PHE A 139 -12.51 -8.97 -4.27
N THR A 140 -13.45 -9.89 -4.06
CA THR A 140 -14.57 -10.08 -4.98
C THR A 140 -15.51 -8.90 -4.88
N LYS A 141 -15.99 -8.41 -6.02
CA LYS A 141 -17.02 -7.37 -6.04
C LYS A 141 -18.30 -7.93 -5.41
N ILE A 142 -18.94 -7.11 -4.57
CA ILE A 142 -20.30 -7.39 -4.07
C ILE A 142 -21.26 -6.89 -5.14
N GLU A 143 -22.08 -7.80 -5.68
CA GLU A 143 -23.09 -7.47 -6.68
C GLU A 143 -24.45 -7.18 -6.04
N ASP A 144 -25.35 -6.52 -6.78
CA ASP A 144 -26.68 -6.16 -6.26
C ASP A 144 -27.50 -7.41 -5.85
N ASP A 145 -27.30 -8.52 -6.56
CA ASP A 145 -27.93 -9.81 -6.23
C ASP A 145 -27.44 -10.38 -4.89
N ASP A 146 -26.16 -10.17 -4.55
CA ASP A 146 -25.61 -10.57 -3.23
C ASP A 146 -26.29 -9.78 -2.11
N VAL A 147 -26.44 -8.47 -2.32
CA VAL A 147 -27.10 -7.57 -1.36
C VAL A 147 -28.57 -7.93 -1.19
N ALA A 148 -29.29 -8.20 -2.29
CA ALA A 148 -30.69 -8.62 -2.25
C ALA A 148 -30.87 -9.92 -1.45
N LYS A 149 -30.03 -10.93 -1.74
CA LYS A 149 -30.03 -12.22 -1.04
C LYS A 149 -29.75 -12.08 0.45
N TRP A 150 -28.75 -11.29 0.83
CA TRP A 150 -28.43 -11.08 2.25
C TRP A 150 -29.50 -10.27 2.98
N THR A 151 -30.15 -9.34 2.30
CA THR A 151 -31.28 -8.57 2.87
C THR A 151 -32.47 -9.50 3.15
N GLU A 152 -32.81 -10.39 2.21
CA GLU A 152 -33.86 -11.40 2.44
C GLU A 152 -33.52 -12.34 3.60
N GLN A 153 -32.27 -12.78 3.68
CA GLN A 153 -31.82 -13.74 4.69
C GLN A 153 -31.68 -13.13 6.11
N PHE A 154 -31.20 -11.89 6.21
CA PHE A 154 -30.76 -11.28 7.48
C PHE A 154 -31.49 -9.97 7.85
N GLY A 155 -32.36 -9.44 6.98
CA GLY A 155 -33.04 -8.16 7.18
C GLY A 155 -34.08 -8.14 8.30
N GLY A 156 -34.46 -9.32 8.82
CA GLY A 156 -35.55 -9.47 9.77
C GLY A 156 -36.92 -9.46 9.09
N SER A 157 -37.93 -9.99 9.76
CA SER A 157 -39.33 -9.75 9.43
C SER A 157 -39.73 -8.45 10.14
N ASP A 158 -40.40 -7.54 9.45
CA ASP A 158 -41.04 -6.36 10.08
C ASP A 158 -41.88 -6.75 11.31
#